data_AF-A0A6H2A5N3-F1
#
_entry.id   AF-A0A6H2A5N3-F1
#
_cell.length_a   1.000
_cell.length_b   1.000
_cell.length_c   1.000
_cell.angle_alpha   90.00
_cell.angle_beta   90.00
_cell.angle_gamma   90.00
#
_symmetry.space_group_name_H-M   'P 1'
#
loop_
_entity.id
_entity.type
_entity.pdbx_description
1 polymer ?
#
loop_
_entity_poly.entity_id
_entity_poly.type
_entity_poly.pdbx_seq_one_letter_code
_entity_poly.pdbx_strand_id
1 'polypeptide(L)' 'MKHARDDYNRIQDPTGLIPENEPVFLLRAQDQTSAQIVRLWASAQRNNPKADMRIVTMAERHADLMDRWRKKKWADL' A
#
# COMPACT_ATOMS: atom_id res chain seq x y z
N MET A 1 9.70 -9.87 6.21
CA MET A 1 9.41 -8.48 5.77
C MET A 1 10.03 -7.50 6.74
N LYS A 2 10.70 -6.45 6.24
CA LYS A 2 11.37 -5.41 7.02
C LYS A 2 10.65 -4.07 6.87
N HIS A 3 10.00 -3.61 7.93
CA HIS A 3 9.33 -2.30 7.95
C HIS A 3 10.30 -1.16 8.26
N ALA A 4 9.95 0.06 7.83
CA ALA A 4 10.68 1.27 8.18
C ALA A 4 10.39 1.81 9.59
N ARG A 5 9.27 1.37 10.22
CA ARG A 5 8.87 1.76 11.57
C ARG A 5 8.79 0.54 12.48
N ASP A 6 9.37 0.63 13.67
CA ASP A 6 9.39 -0.48 14.63
C ASP A 6 7.99 -0.84 15.14
N ASP A 7 7.07 0.13 15.25
CA ASP A 7 5.69 -0.11 15.67
C ASP A 7 4.86 -0.90 14.64
N TYR A 8 5.40 -1.11 13.44
CA TYR A 8 4.80 -1.95 12.39
C TYR A 8 5.30 -3.39 12.43
N ASN A 9 6.25 -3.73 13.30
CA ASN A 9 6.69 -5.13 13.48
C ASN A 9 5.57 -6.07 13.95
N ARG A 10 4.44 -5.54 14.45
CA ARG A 10 3.23 -6.31 14.73
C ARG A 10 2.43 -6.73 13.48
N ILE A 11 2.71 -6.16 12.30
CA ILE A 11 2.04 -6.46 11.04
C ILE A 11 2.98 -7.34 10.23
N GLN A 12 2.75 -8.65 10.29
CA GLN A 12 3.58 -9.65 9.63
C GLN A 12 2.77 -10.44 8.58
N ASP A 13 3.48 -11.04 7.63
CA ASP A 13 2.92 -11.97 6.67
C ASP A 13 2.70 -13.34 7.35
N PRO A 14 1.43 -13.75 7.61
CA PRO A 14 1.15 -15.01 8.30
C PRO A 14 1.53 -16.24 7.47
N THR A 15 1.73 -16.08 6.16
CA THR A 15 2.10 -17.19 5.26
C THR A 15 3.61 -17.33 5.09
N GLY A 16 4.40 -16.35 5.56
CA GLY A 16 5.86 -16.40 5.48
C GLY A 16 6.43 -16.37 4.04
N LEU A 17 5.64 -15.91 3.07
CA LEU A 17 6.04 -15.78 1.67
C LEU A 17 6.93 -14.56 1.43
N ILE A 18 6.84 -13.52 2.27
CA ILE A 18 7.69 -12.33 2.16
C ILE A 18 8.99 -12.52 2.96
N PRO A 19 10.17 -12.56 2.31
CA PRO A 19 11.46 -12.70 2.97
C PRO A 19 11.68 -11.71 4.12
N GLU A 20 12.36 -12.15 5.18
CA GLU A 20 12.62 -11.35 6.39
C GLU A 20 13.22 -9.98 6.06
N ASN A 21 14.21 -9.95 5.17
CA ASN A 21 14.96 -8.74 4.82
C ASN A 21 14.35 -7.92 3.67
N GLU A 22 13.23 -8.34 3.08
CA GLU A 22 12.58 -7.56 2.02
C GLU A 22 12.01 -6.26 2.59
N PRO A 23 12.47 -5.07 2.14
CA PRO A 23 11.92 -3.80 2.60
C PRO A 23 10.48 -3.67 2.13
N VAL A 24 9.57 -3.41 3.07
CA VAL A 24 8.15 -3.23 2.80
C VAL A 24 7.68 -1.86 3.28
N PHE A 25 6.64 -1.33 2.63
CA PHE A 25 6.04 -0.06 2.99
C PHE A 25 4.52 -0.21 3.13
N LEU A 26 3.98 0.22 4.27
CA LEU A 26 2.56 0.15 4.56
C LEU A 26 1.91 1.53 4.41
N LEU A 27 1.07 1.68 3.39
CA LEU A 27 0.19 2.83 3.21
C LEU A 27 -1.15 2.57 3.91
N ARG A 28 -1.60 3.52 4.74
CA ARG A 28 -2.87 3.39 5.48
C ARG A 28 -3.87 4.42 4.97
N ALA A 29 -5.15 4.08 4.97
CA ALA A 29 -6.23 4.97 4.55
C ALA A 29 -6.28 6.31 5.34
N GLN A 30 -5.78 6.32 6.57
CA GLN A 30 -5.71 7.52 7.39
C GLN A 30 -4.61 8.51 6.97
N ASP A 31 -3.63 8.08 6.19
CA ASP A 31 -2.61 8.99 5.68
C ASP A 31 -3.20 9.78 4.50
N GLN A 32 -3.01 11.09 4.54
CA GLN A 32 -3.61 12.06 3.61
C GLN A 32 -3.16 11.82 2.15
N THR A 33 -1.97 11.29 1.95
CA THR A 33 -1.34 11.13 0.62
C THR A 33 -1.50 9.72 0.04
N SER A 34 -1.79 8.74 0.88
CA SER A 34 -1.73 7.34 0.52
C SER A 34 -2.63 6.93 -0.65
N ALA A 35 -3.86 7.45 -0.73
CA ALA A 35 -4.76 7.14 -1.84
C ALA A 35 -4.19 7.61 -3.19
N GLN A 36 -3.60 8.81 -3.24
CA GLN A 36 -2.94 9.31 -4.45
C GLN A 36 -1.76 8.44 -4.85
N ILE A 37 -0.94 8.01 -3.89
CA ILE A 37 0.23 7.16 -4.16
C ILE A 37 -0.19 5.78 -4.68
N VAL A 38 -1.25 5.18 -4.12
CA VAL A 38 -1.79 3.90 -4.62
C VAL A 38 -2.31 4.04 -6.05
N ARG A 39 -2.99 5.14 -6.39
CA ARG A 39 -3.41 5.42 -7.78
C ARG A 39 -2.23 5.61 -8.72
N LEU A 40 -1.20 6.33 -8.28
CA LEU A 40 0.01 6.52 -9.06
C LEU A 40 0.70 5.18 -9.36
N TRP A 41 0.81 4.31 -8.36
CA TRP A 41 1.32 2.95 -8.55
C TRP A 41 0.47 2.16 -9.55
N ALA A 42 -0.86 2.21 -9.43
CA ALA A 42 -1.76 1.50 -10.35
C ALA A 42 -1.61 2.03 -11.79
N SER A 43 -1.51 3.35 -11.96
CA SER A 43 -1.26 3.99 -13.27
C SER A 43 0.07 3.54 -13.88
N ALA A 44 1.13 3.45 -13.09
CA ALA A 44 2.42 2.94 -13.55
C ALA A 44 2.33 1.48 -14.04
N GLN A 45 1.56 0.64 -13.35
CA GLN A 45 1.40 -0.77 -13.72
C GLN A 45 0.51 -0.98 -14.94
N ARG A 46 -0.42 -0.07 -15.24
CA ARG A 46 -1.31 -0.20 -16.41
C ARG A 46 -0.56 -0.29 -17.74
N ASN A 47 0.62 0.33 -17.83
CA ASN A 47 1.46 0.30 -19.02
C ASN A 47 2.47 -0.87 -19.03
N ASN A 48 2.45 -1.73 -18.00
CA ASN A 48 3.37 -2.85 -17.88
C ASN A 48 2.75 -4.13 -18.49
N PRO A 49 3.32 -4.71 -19.56
CA PRO A 49 2.76 -5.89 -20.23
C PRO A 49 2.75 -7.16 -19.37
N LYS A 50 3.48 -7.16 -18.24
CA LYS A 50 3.51 -8.28 -17.28
C LYS A 50 2.58 -8.09 -16.09
N ALA A 51 1.93 -6.92 -15.97
CA ALA A 51 1.04 -6.66 -14.84
C ALA A 51 -0.28 -7.43 -14.96
N ASP A 52 -0.74 -7.98 -13.85
CA ASP A 52 -2.11 -8.51 -13.76
C ASP A 52 -3.10 -7.36 -13.57
N MET A 53 -3.92 -7.09 -14.59
CA MET A 53 -4.89 -6.00 -14.57
C MET A 53 -5.95 -6.13 -13.47
N ARG A 54 -6.15 -7.32 -12.89
CA ARG A 54 -7.03 -7.51 -11.73
C ARG A 54 -6.44 -6.84 -10.48
N ILE A 55 -5.12 -6.95 -10.30
CA ILE A 55 -4.40 -6.30 -9.18
C ILE A 55 -4.41 -4.79 -9.35
N VAL A 56 -4.20 -4.30 -10.58
CA VAL A 56 -4.28 -2.86 -10.89
C VAL A 56 -5.66 -2.29 -10.54
N THR A 57 -6.72 -2.96 -11.01
CA THR A 57 -8.11 -2.55 -10.73
C THR A 57 -8.43 -2.62 -9.23
N MET A 58 -7.91 -3.63 -8.53
CA MET A 58 -8.06 -3.76 -7.08
C MET A 58 -7.41 -2.59 -6.35
N ALA A 59 -6.19 -2.19 -6.74
CA ALA A 59 -5.49 -1.06 -6.13
C ALA A 59 -6.25 0.27 -6.34
N GLU A 60 -6.78 0.53 -7.53
CA GLU A 60 -7.60 1.72 -7.81
C GLU A 60 -8.84 1.77 -6.91
N ARG A 61 -9.59 0.66 -6.81
CA ARG A 61 -10.75 0.56 -5.91
C ARG A 61 -10.36 0.74 -4.45
N HIS A 62 -9.20 0.22 -4.05
CA HIS A 62 -8.72 0.39 -2.69
C HIS A 62 -8.37 1.84 -2.40
N ALA A 63 -7.77 2.56 -3.35
CA ALA A 63 -7.54 3.99 -3.22
C ALA A 63 -8.86 4.79 -3.05
N ASP A 64 -9.93 4.42 -3.75
CA ASP A 64 -11.25 5.04 -3.56
C ASP A 64 -11.81 4.81 -2.16
N LEU A 65 -11.62 3.61 -1.60
CA LEU A 65 -11.98 3.31 -0.21
C LEU A 65 -11.11 4.11 0.77
N MET A 66 -9.82 4.28 0.46
CA MET A 66 -8.92 5.09 1.27
C MET A 66 -9.38 6.54 1.30
N ASP A 67 -9.83 7.14 0.19
CA ASP A 67 -10.35 8.51 0.17
C ASP A 67 -11.58 8.69 1.05
N ARG A 68 -12.48 7.70 1.07
CA ARG A 68 -13.71 7.72 1.89
C ARG A 68 -13.44 7.56 3.38
N TRP A 69 -12.20 7.24 3.77
CA TRP A 69 -11.86 7.05 5.17
C TRP A 69 -11.90 8.38 5.94
N ARG A 70 -12.80 8.48 6.92
CA ARG A 70 -13.13 9.74 7.60
C ARG A 70 -11.93 10.40 8.30
N LYS A 71 -11.07 9.62 8.95
CA LYS A 71 -9.96 10.17 9.75
C LYS A 71 -8.72 10.29 8.89
N LYS A 72 -8.26 11.51 8.62
CA LYS A 72 -7.03 11.78 7.87
C LYS A 72 -5.97 12.46 8.72
N LYS A 73 -4.70 12.20 8.42
CA LYS A 73 -3.53 12.83 9.02
C LYS A 73 -2.36 12.85 8.04
N TRP A 74 -1.42 13.76 8.25
CA TRP A 74 -0.15 13.77 7.55
C TRP A 74 0.78 12.67 8.07
N ALA A 75 1.81 12.35 7.30
CA ALA A 75 2.84 11.41 7.71
C ALA A 75 3.48 11.87 9.03
N ASP A 76 3.50 10.97 10.01
CA ASP A 76 4.08 11.14 11.33
C ASP A 76 4.84 9.86 11.73
N LEU A 77 5.71 9.98 12.73
CA LEU A 77 6.41 8.85 13.35
C LEU A 77 5.69 8.46 14.64
#